data_AF-A0A446CFI6-F1
#
_entry.id   AF-A0A446CFI6-F1
#
_cell.length_a   1.000
_cell.length_b   1.000
_cell.length_c   1.000
_cell.angle_alpha   90.00
_cell.angle_beta   90.00
_cell.angle_gamma   90.00
#
_symmetry.space_group_name_H-M   'P 1'
#
loop_
_entity.id
_entity.type
_entity.pdbx_description
1 polymer ?
#
loop_
_entity_poly.entity_id
_entity_poly.type
_entity_poly.pdbx_seq_one_letter_code
_entity_poly.pdbx_strand_id
1 'polypeptide(L)'
;MPKPAPTKINWNTTDEDKALIDQILDRAETMGHLKKRNRINSEMDISACHLNGTPLRLAEWLHADDFNFLHDLYGIDSHMDRTTGCLTRCFVPRFAA
;
A
#
# COMPACT_ATOMS: atom_id res chain seq x y z
N MET A 1 8.54 20.22 3.00
CA MET A 1 7.12 20.45 3.38
C MET A 1 6.33 19.25 2.89
N PRO A 2 5.40 18.67 3.66
CA PRO A 2 4.51 17.63 3.16
C PRO A 2 3.69 18.19 1.98
N LYS A 3 3.51 17.40 0.91
CA LYS A 3 2.66 17.80 -0.22
C LYS A 3 1.23 18.03 0.29
N PRO A 4 0.52 19.05 -0.22
CA PRO A 4 -0.89 19.24 0.09
C PRO A 4 -1.68 18.00 -0.37
N ALA A 5 -2.60 17.54 0.46
CA ALA A 5 -3.44 16.38 0.16
C ALA A 5 -4.25 16.63 -1.14
N PRO A 6 -4.41 15.62 -2.01
CA PRO A 6 -5.18 15.78 -3.24
C PRO A 6 -6.65 16.04 -2.92
N THR A 7 -7.29 16.94 -3.67
CA THR A 7 -8.72 17.28 -3.54
C THR A 7 -9.65 16.13 -3.99
N LYS A 8 -9.11 15.13 -4.69
CA LYS A 8 -9.81 13.90 -5.11
C LYS A 8 -8.80 12.76 -5.17
N ILE A 9 -9.14 11.61 -4.57
CA ILE A 9 -8.28 10.42 -4.60
C ILE A 9 -8.19 9.89 -6.05
N ASN A 10 -6.97 9.73 -6.53
CA ASN A 10 -6.61 9.09 -7.78
C ASN A 10 -6.69 7.57 -7.62
N TRP A 11 -7.40 6.92 -8.54
CA TRP A 11 -7.57 5.47 -8.62
C TRP A 11 -7.11 4.91 -9.98
N ASN A 12 -6.46 5.74 -10.81
CA ASN A 12 -6.00 5.33 -12.13
C ASN A 12 -4.67 4.58 -12.04
N THR A 13 -4.74 3.28 -11.73
CA THR A 13 -3.61 2.34 -11.68
C THR A 13 -3.43 1.61 -13.01
N THR A 14 -2.20 1.22 -13.32
CA THR A 14 -1.88 0.34 -14.47
C THR A 14 -2.32 -1.10 -14.18
N ASP A 15 -2.43 -1.93 -15.22
CA ASP A 15 -2.76 -3.35 -15.04
C ASP A 15 -1.59 -4.12 -14.42
N GLU A 16 -0.36 -3.69 -14.72
CA GLU A 16 0.86 -4.21 -14.10
C GLU A 16 0.89 -3.95 -12.59
N ASP A 17 0.58 -2.72 -12.16
CA ASP A 17 0.51 -2.36 -10.74
C ASP A 17 -0.60 -3.14 -10.03
N LYS A 18 -1.79 -3.29 -10.64
CA LYS A 18 -2.86 -4.13 -10.09
C LYS A 18 -2.40 -5.56 -9.87
N ALA A 19 -1.72 -6.14 -10.86
CA ALA A 19 -1.22 -7.51 -10.77
C ALA A 19 -0.15 -7.67 -9.66
N LEU A 20 0.70 -6.67 -9.45
CA LEU A 20 1.67 -6.68 -8.35
C LEU A 20 0.99 -6.53 -6.98
N ILE A 21 0.01 -5.65 -6.86
CA ILE A 21 -0.77 -5.48 -5.62
C ILE A 21 -1.52 -6.77 -5.27
N ASP A 22 -2.15 -7.43 -6.25
CA ASP A 22 -2.84 -8.69 -6.05
C ASP A 22 -1.90 -9.79 -5.51
N GLN A 23 -0.69 -9.89 -6.07
CA GLN A 23 0.35 -10.81 -5.59
C GLN A 23 0.85 -10.47 -4.18
N ILE A 24 0.96 -9.19 -3.83
CA ILE A 24 1.30 -8.75 -2.47
C ILE A 24 0.23 -9.20 -1.47
N LEU A 25 -1.06 -9.05 -1.83
CA LEU A 25 -2.17 -9.48 -0.99
C LEU A 25 -2.22 -11.00 -0.86
N ASP A 26 -1.99 -11.75 -1.93
CA ASP A 26 -1.89 -13.22 -1.91
C ASP A 26 -0.77 -13.71 -1.00
N ARG A 27 0.40 -13.05 -1.08
CA ARG A 27 1.51 -13.32 -0.16
C ARG A 27 1.09 -13.07 1.28
N ALA A 28 0.46 -11.92 1.56
CA ALA A 28 -0.01 -11.57 2.91
C ALA A 28 -1.07 -12.55 3.45
N GLU A 29 -1.98 -13.04 2.60
CA GLU A 29 -2.97 -14.05 2.97
C GLU A 29 -2.32 -15.40 3.25
N THR A 30 -1.38 -15.82 2.40
CA THR A 30 -0.66 -17.09 2.54
C THR A 30 0.16 -17.13 3.83
N MET A 31 0.78 -16.00 4.19
CA MET A 31 1.52 -15.85 5.45
C MET A 31 0.60 -15.70 6.68
N GLY A 32 -0.72 -15.57 6.50
CA GLY A 32 -1.69 -15.42 7.59
C GLY A 32 -1.80 -14.01 8.18
N HIS A 33 -1.17 -13.01 7.55
CA HIS A 33 -1.20 -11.61 7.99
C HIS A 33 -2.37 -10.82 7.41
N LEU A 34 -3.03 -11.34 6.38
CA LEU A 34 -4.25 -10.78 5.80
C LEU A 34 -5.39 -11.80 5.84
N LYS A 35 -6.54 -11.38 6.36
CA LYS A 35 -7.78 -12.18 6.30
C LYS A 35 -8.53 -11.82 5.02
N LYS A 36 -9.09 -12.82 4.33
CA LYS A 36 -9.89 -12.63 3.10
C LYS A 36 -10.94 -11.51 3.20
N ARG A 37 -11.66 -11.40 4.32
CA ARG A 37 -12.66 -10.35 4.56
C ARG A 37 -12.11 -8.92 4.57
N ASN A 38 -10.79 -8.76 4.76
CA ASN A 38 -10.10 -7.47 4.79
C ASN A 38 -9.35 -7.19 3.47
N ARG A 39 -9.33 -8.13 2.52
CA ARG A 39 -8.51 -8.03 1.30
C ARG A 39 -8.79 -6.75 0.51
N ILE A 40 -10.08 -6.46 0.28
CA ILE A 40 -10.51 -5.27 -0.46
C ILE A 40 -10.03 -3.99 0.23
N ASN A 41 -10.04 -3.94 1.56
CA ASN A 41 -9.55 -2.75 2.28
C ASN A 41 -8.04 -2.57 2.07
N SER A 42 -7.27 -3.65 2.20
CA SER A 42 -5.82 -3.60 2.00
C SER A 42 -5.44 -3.29 0.54
N GLU A 43 -6.18 -3.83 -0.43
CA GLU A 43 -6.01 -3.49 -1.85
C GLU A 43 -6.21 -2.00 -2.11
N MET A 44 -7.29 -1.45 -1.56
CA MET A 44 -7.63 -0.03 -1.67
C MET A 44 -6.60 0.86 -0.96
N ASP A 45 -6.13 0.48 0.22
CA ASP A 45 -5.12 1.24 0.96
C ASP A 45 -3.77 1.24 0.23
N ILE A 46 -3.31 0.09 -0.29
CA ILE A 46 -2.07 0.01 -1.06
C ILE A 46 -2.17 0.83 -2.35
N SER A 47 -3.28 0.71 -3.07
CA SER A 47 -3.53 1.48 -4.30
C SER A 47 -3.56 2.98 -4.02
N ALA A 48 -4.26 3.40 -2.95
CA ALA A 48 -4.31 4.79 -2.54
C ALA A 48 -2.92 5.33 -2.20
N CYS A 49 -2.14 4.59 -1.40
CA CYS A 49 -0.77 4.91 -1.02
C CYS A 49 0.09 5.20 -2.26
N HIS A 50 0.09 4.24 -3.19
CA HIS A 50 0.88 4.27 -4.41
C HIS A 50 0.51 5.45 -5.31
N LEU A 51 -0.78 5.76 -5.46
CA LEU A 51 -1.27 6.75 -6.42
C LEU A 51 -1.38 8.19 -5.89
N ASN A 52 -1.41 8.40 -4.56
CA ASN A 52 -1.84 9.68 -3.98
C ASN A 52 -0.83 10.36 -3.05
N GLY A 53 0.35 9.79 -2.85
CA GLY A 53 1.37 10.48 -2.07
C GLY A 53 2.72 9.79 -2.00
N THR A 54 2.72 8.46 -1.99
CA THR A 54 3.93 7.67 -1.82
C THR A 54 3.97 6.55 -2.85
N PRO A 55 4.44 6.83 -4.08
CA PRO A 55 4.66 5.79 -5.08
C PRO A 55 5.52 4.66 -4.48
N LEU A 56 5.14 3.42 -4.77
CA LEU A 56 5.77 2.23 -4.20
C LEU A 56 6.55 1.47 -5.28
N ARG A 57 7.72 0.96 -4.93
CA ARG A 57 8.46 -0.03 -5.72
C ARG A 57 7.83 -1.41 -5.51
N LEU A 58 6.62 -1.60 -6.06
CA LEU A 58 5.75 -2.75 -5.80
C LEU A 58 6.44 -4.10 -6.05
N ALA A 59 7.22 -4.22 -7.14
CA ALA A 59 7.97 -5.43 -7.44
C ALA A 59 9.05 -5.75 -6.39
N GLU A 60 9.78 -4.74 -5.90
CA GLU A 60 10.77 -4.93 -4.84
C GLU A 60 10.10 -5.29 -3.51
N TRP A 61 8.98 -4.64 -3.19
CA TRP A 61 8.22 -4.95 -1.98
C TRP A 61 7.70 -6.39 -2.00
N LEU A 62 7.14 -6.84 -3.13
CA LEU A 62 6.68 -8.21 -3.32
C LEU A 62 7.79 -9.26 -3.06
N HIS A 63 9.05 -8.93 -3.37
CA HIS A 63 10.21 -9.82 -3.19
C HIS A 63 11.04 -9.56 -1.93
N ALA A 64 10.61 -8.63 -1.07
CA ALA A 64 11.28 -8.31 0.18
C ALA A 64 11.33 -9.52 1.15
N ASP A 65 12.28 -9.53 2.08
CA ASP A 65 12.21 -10.42 3.23
C ASP A 65 10.96 -10.14 4.09
N ASP A 66 10.55 -11.11 4.89
CA ASP A 66 9.28 -11.05 5.63
C ASP A 66 9.21 -9.86 6.59
N PHE A 67 10.32 -9.46 7.21
CA PHE A 67 10.32 -8.35 8.14
C PHE A 67 10.06 -7.02 7.42
N ASN A 68 10.75 -6.78 6.30
CA ASN A 68 10.53 -5.59 5.48
C ASN A 68 9.16 -5.60 4.81
N PHE A 69 8.70 -6.76 4.33
CA PHE A 69 7.37 -6.92 3.73
C PHE A 69 6.26 -6.53 4.72
N LEU A 70 6.31 -7.08 5.94
CA LEU A 70 5.28 -6.86 6.96
C LEU A 70 5.30 -5.44 7.53
N HIS A 71 6.47 -4.82 7.62
CA HIS A 71 6.57 -3.41 8.06
C HIS A 71 5.70 -2.50 7.18
N ASP A 72 5.81 -2.63 5.87
CA ASP A 72 5.05 -1.78 4.95
C ASP A 72 3.57 -2.17 4.89
N LEU A 73 3.25 -3.48 4.94
CA LEU A 73 1.86 -3.96 4.97
C LEU A 73 1.08 -3.39 6.16
N TYR A 74 1.60 -3.58 7.38
CA TYR A 74 0.95 -3.08 8.59
C TYR A 74 1.03 -1.58 8.73
N GLY A 75 2.15 -0.99 8.29
CA GLY A 75 2.36 0.44 8.34
C GLY A 75 1.36 1.19 7.46
N ILE A 76 1.10 0.71 6.25
CA ILE A 76 0.08 1.29 5.35
C ILE A 76 -1.31 1.18 5.96
N ASP A 77 -1.75 -0.02 6.37
CA ASP A 77 -3.08 -0.21 6.99
C ASP A 77 -3.29 0.68 8.24
N SER A 78 -2.25 0.83 9.07
CA SER A 78 -2.34 1.59 10.31
C SER A 78 -2.29 3.11 10.14
N HIS A 79 -1.72 3.61 9.04
CA HIS A 79 -1.43 5.04 8.84
C HIS A 79 -2.19 5.67 7.68
N MET A 80 -2.94 4.88 6.90
CA MET A 80 -3.74 5.38 5.79
C MET A 80 -4.85 6.32 6.27
N ASP A 81 -4.84 7.56 5.78
CA ASP A 81 -6.02 8.41 5.80
C ASP A 81 -6.85 8.12 4.54
N ARG A 82 -7.91 7.32 4.73
CA ARG A 82 -8.82 6.90 3.66
C ARG A 82 -9.68 8.03 3.08
N THR A 83 -9.65 9.22 3.70
CA THR A 83 -10.30 10.43 3.14
C THR A 83 -9.42 11.10 2.10
N THR A 84 -8.09 11.07 2.29
CA THR A 84 -7.13 11.78 1.44
C THR A 84 -6.30 10.86 0.55
N GLY A 85 -6.24 9.56 0.87
CA GLY A 85 -5.38 8.58 0.22
C GLY A 85 -3.90 8.72 0.59
N CYS A 86 -3.56 9.53 1.60
CA CYS A 86 -2.19 9.77 2.02
C CYS A 86 -1.87 9.06 3.35
N LEU A 87 -0.58 8.73 3.54
CA LEU A 87 -0.09 8.23 4.82
C LEU A 87 0.08 9.37 5.83
N THR A 88 -0.27 9.08 7.08
CA THR A 88 -0.23 10.04 8.18
C THR A 88 0.89 9.72 9.19
N ARG A 89 1.05 10.59 10.20
CA ARG A 89 1.98 10.41 11.34
C ARG A 89 3.44 10.20 10.95
N CYS A 90 3.86 10.78 9.81
CA CYS A 90 5.22 10.68 9.28
C CYS A 90 5.68 9.23 9.00
N PHE A 91 4.74 8.29 8.83
CA PHE A 91 5.08 6.94 8.39
C PHE A 91 5.52 6.97 6.92
N VAL A 92 6.63 6.29 6.63
CA VAL A 92 7.18 6.14 5.28
C VAL A 92 7.45 4.64 5.03
N PRO A 93 6.82 4.03 4.01
CA PRO A 93 7.12 2.67 3.58
C PRO A 93 8.59 2.55 3.18
N ARG A 94 9.22 1.44 3.51
CA ARG A 94 10.60 1.13 3.11
C ARG A 94 10.76 0.96 1.60
N PHE A 95 9.68 0.57 0.93
CA PHE A 95 9.62 0.45 -0.52
C PHE A 95 8.96 1.64 -1.21
N ALA A 96 9.03 2.85 -0.62
CA ALA A 96 8.71 4.08 -1.33
C ALA A 96 9.73 4.33 -2.48
N ALA A 97 9.26 4.86 -3.63
CA ALA A 97 10.06 5.16 -4.82
C ALA A 97 10.70 6.56 -4.79
#